data_AF-A0A920J6R2-F1
#
_entry.id   AF-A0A920J6R2-F1
#
_cell.length_a   1.000
_cell.length_b   1.000
_cell.length_c   1.000
_cell.angle_alpha   90.00
_cell.angle_beta   90.00
_cell.angle_gamma   90.00
#
_symmetry.space_group_name_H-M   'P 1'
#
loop_
_entity.id
_entity.type
_entity.pdbx_description
1 polymer ?
#
loop_
_entity_poly.entity_id
_entity_poly.type
_entity_poly.pdbx_seq_one_letter_code
_entity_poly.pdbx_strand_id
1 'polypeptide(L)'
;MRQQKSGHIIQVSSIAGRVGLPGPKPIYSASKWALEGLSENLAHDLSSFGLRVSIIEPGVTRTAILGKNNTVPQNADFENIYARMLDMYMQGIEANIRPEEISETILQCLESSSHQLRWPVAWGAETMVNARHDGSVSDEEWVKIGSLVNNREEWISSFRQAFNL
;
A
#
# COMPACT_ATOMS: atom_id res chain seq x y z
N MET A 1 9.72 25.39 -10.09
CA MET A 1 8.79 24.55 -10.87
C MET A 1 7.84 25.37 -11.75
N ARG A 2 6.75 25.99 -11.25
CA ARG A 2 5.79 26.72 -12.14
C ARG A 2 6.43 27.82 -12.99
N GLN A 3 7.30 28.65 -12.41
CA GLN A 3 8.06 29.67 -13.16
C GLN A 3 9.03 29.05 -14.18
N GLN A 4 9.60 27.87 -13.88
CA GLN A 4 10.51 27.12 -14.75
C GLN A 4 9.78 26.29 -15.81
N LYS A 5 8.44 26.21 -15.75
CA LYS A 5 7.56 25.40 -16.61
C LYS A 5 7.99 23.93 -16.73
N SER A 6 8.67 23.43 -15.71
CA SER A 6 9.23 22.08 -15.65
C SER A 6 9.45 21.65 -14.21
N GLY A 7 9.39 20.34 -14.00
CA GLY A 7 9.69 19.68 -12.74
C GLY A 7 8.78 18.48 -12.46
N HIS A 8 9.23 17.61 -11.56
CA HIS A 8 8.53 16.39 -11.18
C HIS A 8 8.41 16.30 -9.66
N ILE A 9 7.19 16.13 -9.15
CA ILE A 9 6.90 15.87 -7.74
C ILE A 9 6.68 14.37 -7.57
N ILE A 10 7.48 13.73 -6.72
CA ILE A 10 7.32 12.33 -6.35
C ILE A 10 6.76 12.24 -4.93
N GLN A 11 5.59 11.61 -4.79
CA GLN A 11 4.96 11.36 -3.50
C GLN A 11 5.11 9.89 -3.13
N VAL A 12 5.57 9.61 -1.91
CA VAL A 12 5.67 8.23 -1.41
C VAL A 12 4.45 7.93 -0.54
N SER A 13 3.49 7.24 -1.13
CA SER A 13 2.25 6.81 -0.50
C SER A 13 2.44 5.45 0.17
N SER A 14 1.54 4.50 -0.10
CA SER A 14 1.46 3.15 0.48
C SER A 14 0.29 2.44 -0.16
N ILE A 15 0.32 1.12 -0.28
CA ILE A 15 -0.85 0.34 -0.76
C ILE A 15 -2.06 0.51 0.17
N ALA A 16 -1.82 0.80 1.44
CA ALA A 16 -2.82 1.23 2.43
C ALA A 16 -3.60 2.50 2.04
N GLY A 17 -3.13 3.28 1.06
CA GLY A 17 -3.84 4.42 0.46
C GLY A 17 -4.83 4.03 -0.64
N ARG A 18 -4.85 2.76 -1.04
CA ARG A 18 -5.66 2.23 -2.15
C ARG A 18 -6.55 1.06 -1.73
N VAL A 19 -6.11 0.30 -0.74
CA VAL A 19 -6.84 -0.83 -0.15
C VAL A 19 -6.75 -0.77 1.37
N GLY A 20 -7.86 -1.06 2.07
CA GLY A 20 -7.83 -1.24 3.51
C GLY A 20 -7.06 -2.51 3.86
N LEU A 21 -5.98 -2.42 4.64
CA LEU A 21 -5.17 -3.58 5.04
C LEU A 21 -5.65 -4.18 6.37
N PRO A 22 -5.42 -5.48 6.60
CA PRO A 22 -5.64 -6.10 7.90
C PRO A 22 -4.83 -5.40 8.99
N GLY A 23 -5.47 -5.16 10.13
CA GLY A 23 -4.83 -4.61 11.31
C GLY A 23 -5.40 -3.27 11.78
N PRO A 24 -4.99 -2.82 12.97
CA PRO A 24 -5.50 -1.61 13.62
C PRO A 24 -4.75 -0.37 13.14
N LYS A 25 -4.81 -0.12 11.82
CA LYS A 25 -4.18 1.05 11.19
C LYS A 25 -5.15 1.95 10.41
N PRO A 26 -6.40 2.20 10.86
CA PRO A 26 -7.37 2.98 10.09
C PRO A 26 -6.91 4.44 9.88
N ILE A 27 -6.25 5.05 10.86
CA ILE A 27 -5.75 6.43 10.76
C ILE A 27 -4.59 6.53 9.76
N TYR A 28 -3.69 5.55 9.76
CA TYR A 28 -2.61 5.50 8.77
C TYR A 28 -3.18 5.33 7.36
N SER A 29 -4.11 4.39 7.16
CA SER A 29 -4.77 4.19 5.88
C SER A 29 -5.50 5.47 5.43
N ALA A 30 -6.27 6.11 6.31
CA ALA A 30 -6.95 7.37 6.00
C ALA A 30 -5.96 8.47 5.56
N SER A 31 -4.82 8.61 6.24
CA SER A 31 -3.79 9.58 5.85
C SER A 31 -3.19 9.30 4.47
N LYS A 32 -3.03 8.02 4.11
CA LYS A 32 -2.50 7.61 2.81
C LYS A 32 -3.52 7.74 1.69
N TRP A 33 -4.79 7.46 1.96
CA TRP A 33 -5.91 7.77 1.05
C TRP A 33 -6.01 9.28 0.79
N ALA A 34 -5.86 10.11 1.83
CA ALA A 34 -5.84 11.56 1.64
C ALA A 34 -4.65 12.01 0.78
N LEU A 35 -3.48 11.39 0.94
CA LEU A 35 -2.31 11.66 0.10
C LEU A 35 -2.53 11.24 -1.36
N GLU A 36 -3.18 10.11 -1.62
CA GLU A 36 -3.57 9.68 -2.98
C GLU A 36 -4.46 10.74 -3.65
N GLY A 37 -5.55 11.13 -2.98
CA GLY A 37 -6.49 12.11 -3.52
C GLY A 37 -5.84 13.47 -3.78
N LEU A 38 -5.05 13.96 -2.81
CA LEU A 38 -4.26 15.19 -2.98
C LEU A 38 -3.32 15.10 -4.18
N SER A 39 -2.59 14.00 -4.32
CA SER A 39 -1.59 13.84 -5.36
C SER A 39 -2.22 13.71 -6.75
N GLU A 40 -3.36 13.03 -6.87
CA GLU A 40 -4.12 12.94 -8.12
C GLU A 40 -4.68 14.31 -8.54
N ASN A 41 -5.22 15.10 -7.62
CA ASN A 41 -5.64 16.47 -7.93
C ASN A 41 -4.46 17.35 -8.36
N LEU A 42 -3.32 17.27 -7.67
CA LEU A 42 -2.13 18.00 -8.07
C LEU A 42 -1.62 17.57 -9.46
N ALA A 43 -1.66 16.27 -9.77
CA ALA A 43 -1.27 15.76 -11.08
C ALA A 43 -2.13 16.39 -12.20
N HIS A 44 -3.45 16.43 -11.97
CA HIS A 44 -4.41 17.02 -12.90
C HIS A 44 -4.16 18.53 -13.08
N ASP A 45 -4.12 19.28 -11.99
CA ASP A 45 -4.07 20.74 -12.01
C ASP A 45 -2.71 21.28 -12.49
N LEU A 46 -1.63 20.58 -12.15
CA LEU A 46 -0.27 21.03 -12.45
C LEU A 46 0.22 20.64 -13.85
N SER A 47 -0.47 19.72 -14.53
CA SER A 47 -0.11 19.22 -15.87
C SER A 47 0.07 20.36 -16.89
N SER A 48 -0.85 21.33 -16.89
CA SER A 48 -0.83 22.49 -17.79
C SER A 48 0.37 23.43 -17.59
N PHE A 49 1.06 23.35 -16.45
CA PHE A 49 2.27 24.10 -16.15
C PHE A 49 3.55 23.37 -16.54
N GLY A 50 3.46 22.24 -17.24
CA GLY A 50 4.60 21.39 -17.59
C GLY A 50 5.17 20.62 -16.40
N LEU A 51 4.38 20.45 -15.33
CA LEU A 51 4.79 19.74 -14.12
C LEU A 51 4.20 18.34 -14.10
N ARG A 52 4.98 17.39 -13.59
CA ARG A 52 4.55 16.01 -13.40
C ARG A 52 4.39 15.71 -11.92
N VAL A 53 3.43 14.86 -11.59
CA VAL A 53 3.25 14.29 -10.26
C VAL A 53 3.14 12.79 -10.42
N SER A 54 3.89 12.04 -9.62
CA SER A 54 3.80 10.58 -9.56
C SER A 54 3.77 10.11 -8.12
N ILE A 55 3.10 8.99 -7.91
CA ILE A 55 2.81 8.39 -6.62
C ILE A 55 3.47 7.02 -6.59
N ILE A 56 4.43 6.84 -5.70
CA ILE A 56 5.03 5.55 -5.42
C ILE A 56 4.17 4.90 -4.33
N GLU A 57 3.75 3.66 -4.56
CA GLU A 57 2.83 2.93 -3.67
C GLU A 57 3.49 1.67 -3.13
N PRO A 58 4.35 1.79 -2.09
CA PRO A 58 5.00 0.62 -1.51
C PRO A 58 4.00 -0.32 -0.83
N GLY A 59 4.19 -1.61 -1.09
CA GLY A 59 3.67 -2.71 -0.30
C GLY A 59 4.51 -3.00 0.94
N VAL A 60 4.42 -4.22 1.46
CA VAL A 60 5.22 -4.62 2.62
C VAL A 60 6.70 -4.59 2.23
N THR A 61 7.48 -3.77 2.95
CA THR A 61 8.91 -3.57 2.70
C THR A 61 9.67 -3.67 4.00
N ARG A 62 10.83 -4.34 3.98
CA ARG A 62 11.71 -4.50 5.14
C ARG A 62 12.39 -3.17 5.49
N THR A 63 11.79 -2.40 6.38
CA THR A 63 12.35 -1.14 6.90
C THR A 63 12.14 -1.04 8.41
N ALA A 64 12.78 -0.04 9.04
CA ALA A 64 12.59 0.23 10.46
C ALA A 64 11.16 0.69 10.83
N ILE A 65 10.26 0.91 9.86
CA ILE A 65 8.90 1.45 10.13
C ILE A 65 8.06 0.51 11.01
N LEU A 66 8.22 -0.80 10.87
CA LEU A 66 7.47 -1.78 11.66
C LEU A 66 7.83 -1.71 13.14
N GLY A 67 9.09 -1.37 13.45
CA GLY A 67 9.59 -1.23 14.82
C GLY A 67 9.28 0.12 15.48
N LYS A 68 8.71 1.09 14.76
CA LYS A 68 8.43 2.43 15.29
C LYS A 68 7.10 2.52 16.05
N ASN A 69 6.14 1.64 15.74
CA ASN A 69 4.83 1.58 16.39
C ASN A 69 4.62 0.21 17.05
N ASN A 70 5.33 -0.02 18.15
CA ASN A 70 5.30 -1.29 18.89
C ASN A 70 4.23 -1.33 20.00
N THR A 71 3.38 -0.31 20.08
CA THR A 71 2.31 -0.27 21.07
C THR A 71 1.21 -1.23 20.64
N VAL A 72 1.23 -2.44 21.21
CA VAL A 72 0.12 -3.38 21.15
C VAL A 72 -0.79 -3.06 22.33
N PRO A 73 -2.02 -2.55 22.11
CA PRO A 73 -3.03 -2.42 23.14
C PRO A 73 -3.24 -3.78 23.78
N GLN A 74 -3.16 -3.84 25.10
CA GLN A 74 -3.55 -5.01 25.87
C GLN A 74 -5.07 -5.07 25.90
N ASN A 75 -5.65 -5.59 24.82
CA ASN A 75 -7.07 -5.84 24.70
C ASN A 75 -7.29 -7.16 23.96
N ALA A 76 -7.83 -8.14 24.68
CA ALA A 76 -8.15 -9.46 24.17
C ALA A 76 -9.05 -9.42 22.92
N ASP A 77 -9.94 -8.42 22.82
CA ASP A 77 -10.83 -8.24 21.67
C ASP A 77 -10.07 -7.91 20.37
N PHE A 78 -8.84 -7.37 20.48
CA PHE A 78 -8.03 -6.94 19.34
C PHE A 78 -6.83 -7.85 19.06
N GLU A 79 -6.52 -8.83 19.91
CA GLU A 79 -5.35 -9.72 19.73
C GLU A 79 -5.34 -10.38 18.36
N ASN A 80 -6.48 -10.94 17.93
CA ASN A 80 -6.62 -11.58 16.62
C ASN A 80 -6.44 -10.58 15.45
N ILE A 81 -6.82 -9.32 15.63
CA ILE A 81 -6.65 -8.27 14.61
C ILE A 81 -5.17 -7.93 14.45
N TYR A 82 -4.43 -7.84 15.55
CA TYR A 82 -2.98 -7.65 15.54
C TYR A 82 -2.24 -8.87 14.96
N ALA A 83 -2.66 -10.09 15.30
CA ALA A 83 -2.06 -11.32 14.78
C ALA A 83 -2.12 -11.38 13.25
N ARG A 84 -3.28 -11.09 12.65
CA ARG A 84 -3.44 -11.03 11.18
C ARG A 84 -2.54 -9.99 10.52
N MET A 85 -2.40 -8.82 11.15
CA MET A 85 -1.50 -7.77 10.66
C MET A 85 -0.05 -8.28 10.65
N LEU A 86 0.39 -8.93 11.74
CA LEU A 86 1.73 -9.52 11.82
C LEU A 86 1.92 -10.62 10.79
N ASP A 87 0.92 -11.48 10.58
CA ASP A 87 0.96 -12.54 9.58
C ASP A 87 1.07 -11.99 8.16
N MET A 88 0.35 -10.93 7.81
CA MET A 88 0.52 -10.25 6.53
C MET A 88 1.94 -9.68 6.39
N TYR A 89 2.46 -9.01 7.44
CA TYR A 89 3.81 -8.45 7.40
C TYR A 89 4.89 -9.52 7.29
N MET A 90 4.76 -10.64 8.01
CA MET A 90 5.71 -11.75 7.95
C MET A 90 5.79 -12.32 6.54
N GLN A 91 4.65 -12.52 5.86
CA GLN A 91 4.65 -12.99 4.47
C GLN A 91 5.43 -12.05 3.54
N GLY A 92 5.24 -10.73 3.66
CA GLY A 92 5.98 -9.77 2.85
C GLY A 92 7.47 -9.64 3.23
N ILE A 93 7.81 -9.84 4.51
CA ILE A 93 9.21 -9.86 4.96
C ILE A 93 9.94 -11.11 4.48
N GLU A 94 9.27 -12.27 4.49
CA GLU A 94 9.77 -13.56 3.99
C GLU A 94 10.03 -13.52 2.48
N ALA A 95 9.25 -12.75 1.72
CA ALA A 95 9.50 -12.48 0.31
C ALA A 95 10.83 -11.72 0.05
N ASN A 96 11.54 -11.28 1.11
CA ASN A 96 12.86 -10.67 1.08
C ASN A 96 12.98 -9.43 0.16
N ILE A 97 11.89 -8.69 0.03
CA ILE A 97 11.85 -7.44 -0.74
C ILE A 97 12.72 -6.38 -0.08
N ARG A 98 13.61 -5.80 -0.87
CA ARG A 98 14.62 -4.86 -0.39
C ARG A 98 14.10 -3.41 -0.50
N PRO A 99 14.41 -2.52 0.44
CA PRO A 99 14.04 -1.10 0.31
C PRO A 99 14.62 -0.43 -0.94
N GLU A 100 15.72 -0.96 -1.48
CA GLU A 100 16.34 -0.52 -2.72
C GLU A 100 15.37 -0.59 -3.92
N GLU A 101 14.44 -1.55 -3.95
CA GLU A 101 13.44 -1.66 -5.02
C GLU A 101 12.54 -0.42 -5.11
N ILE A 102 12.27 0.23 -3.97
CA ILE A 102 11.55 1.51 -3.94
C ILE A 102 12.39 2.61 -4.59
N SER A 103 13.69 2.67 -4.27
CA SER A 103 14.59 3.68 -4.86
C SER A 103 14.81 3.46 -6.36
N GLU A 104 14.89 2.20 -6.80
CA GLU A 104 14.96 1.81 -8.21
C GLU A 104 13.68 2.22 -8.95
N THR A 105 12.51 2.01 -8.33
CA THR A 105 11.22 2.45 -8.90
C THR A 105 11.11 3.97 -8.97
N ILE A 106 11.61 4.70 -7.96
CA ILE A 106 11.68 6.17 -8.01
C ILE A 106 12.57 6.62 -9.17
N LEU A 107 13.73 5.99 -9.35
CA LEU A 107 14.63 6.30 -10.46
C LEU A 107 13.96 6.02 -11.82
N GLN A 108 13.34 4.86 -11.98
CA GLN A 108 12.58 4.50 -13.18
C GLN A 108 11.46 5.50 -13.46
N CYS A 109 10.75 5.96 -12.42
CA CYS A 109 9.70 6.97 -12.52
C CYS A 109 10.25 8.31 -13.04
N LEU A 110 11.40 8.74 -12.52
CA LEU A 110 12.09 9.98 -12.92
C LEU A 110 12.60 9.92 -14.36
N GLU A 111 13.14 8.77 -14.78
CA GLU A 111 13.69 8.55 -16.13
C GLU A 111 12.60 8.32 -17.18
N SER A 112 11.41 7.87 -16.76
CA SER A 112 10.29 7.62 -17.65
C SER A 112 9.74 8.91 -18.24
N SER A 113 9.44 8.91 -19.54
CA SER A 113 8.69 9.98 -20.22
C SER A 113 7.16 9.82 -20.09
N SER A 114 6.69 8.77 -19.42
CA SER A 114 5.26 8.46 -19.28
C SER A 114 4.54 9.41 -18.30
N HIS A 115 3.26 9.69 -18.57
CA HIS A 115 2.35 10.35 -17.61
C HIS A 115 1.74 9.38 -16.58
N GLN A 116 2.32 8.19 -16.42
CA GLN A 116 1.91 7.23 -15.40
C GLN A 116 1.93 7.86 -14.00
N LEU A 117 0.73 7.95 -13.41
CA LEU A 117 0.52 8.57 -12.12
C LEU A 117 0.98 7.65 -10.98
N ARG A 118 0.73 6.34 -11.07
CA ARG A 118 0.88 5.40 -9.94
C ARG A 118 1.90 4.30 -10.23
N TRP A 119 2.74 4.04 -9.25
CA TRP A 119 3.87 3.13 -9.32
C TRP A 119 3.84 2.19 -8.10
N PRO A 120 3.02 1.12 -8.13
CA PRO A 120 3.03 0.09 -7.11
C PRO A 120 4.37 -0.64 -7.12
N VAL A 121 4.92 -0.88 -5.94
CA VAL A 121 6.22 -1.54 -5.76
C VAL A 121 6.23 -2.32 -4.46
N ALA A 122 7.07 -3.35 -4.37
CA ALA A 122 7.19 -4.25 -3.22
C ALA A 122 5.99 -5.20 -3.04
N TRP A 123 6.13 -6.08 -2.04
CA TRP A 123 5.23 -7.22 -1.86
C TRP A 123 3.77 -6.80 -1.67
N GLY A 124 2.88 -7.43 -2.44
CA GLY A 124 1.44 -7.21 -2.39
C GLY A 124 0.94 -5.93 -3.05
N ALA A 125 1.82 -5.06 -3.56
CA ALA A 125 1.37 -3.76 -4.06
C ALA A 125 0.50 -3.85 -5.30
N GLU A 126 0.97 -4.55 -6.33
CA GLU A 126 0.21 -4.71 -7.56
C GLU A 126 -0.98 -5.66 -7.35
N THR A 127 -0.73 -6.84 -6.78
CA THR A 127 -1.74 -7.89 -6.66
C THR A 127 -2.91 -7.51 -5.76
N MET A 128 -2.65 -6.94 -4.58
CA MET A 128 -3.72 -6.60 -3.64
C MET A 128 -4.54 -5.39 -4.09
N VAL A 129 -3.89 -4.38 -4.66
CA VAL A 129 -4.58 -3.20 -5.17
C VAL A 129 -5.43 -3.57 -6.37
N ASN A 130 -4.89 -4.33 -7.31
CA ASN A 130 -5.62 -4.73 -8.52
C ASN A 130 -6.82 -5.60 -8.15
N ALA A 131 -6.63 -6.66 -7.35
CA ALA A 131 -7.70 -7.58 -7.01
C ALA A 131 -8.90 -6.92 -6.31
N ARG A 132 -8.66 -5.87 -5.51
CA ARG A 132 -9.75 -5.11 -4.87
C ARG A 132 -10.40 -4.09 -5.81
N HIS A 133 -9.63 -3.53 -6.75
CA HIS A 133 -10.12 -2.52 -7.66
C HIS A 133 -10.85 -3.10 -8.87
N ASP A 134 -10.42 -4.27 -9.35
CA ASP A 134 -11.05 -4.98 -10.48
C ASP A 134 -12.20 -5.91 -10.04
N GLY A 135 -12.39 -6.09 -8.73
CA GLY A 135 -13.47 -6.90 -8.16
C GLY A 135 -13.16 -8.39 -8.09
N SER A 136 -11.92 -8.83 -8.40
CA SER A 136 -11.48 -10.21 -8.20
C SER A 136 -11.64 -10.67 -6.75
N VAL A 137 -11.48 -9.75 -5.80
CA VAL A 137 -11.87 -9.92 -4.40
C VAL A 137 -13.03 -8.97 -4.10
N SER A 138 -14.24 -9.53 -3.93
CA SER A 138 -15.45 -8.73 -3.65
C SER A 138 -15.44 -8.17 -2.23
N ASP A 139 -16.35 -7.23 -1.94
CA ASP A 139 -16.52 -6.69 -0.59
C ASP A 139 -16.99 -7.77 0.40
N GLU A 140 -17.90 -8.66 -0.04
CA GLU A 140 -18.36 -9.79 0.76
C GLU A 140 -17.23 -10.77 1.07
N GLU A 141 -16.39 -11.09 0.08
CA GLU A 141 -15.23 -11.94 0.28
C GLU A 141 -14.22 -11.30 1.23
N TRP A 142 -13.92 -10.01 1.03
CA TRP A 142 -13.01 -9.26 1.87
C TRP A 142 -13.45 -9.23 3.35
N VAL A 143 -14.74 -8.94 3.59
CA VAL A 143 -15.32 -8.96 4.94
C VAL A 143 -15.32 -10.37 5.53
N LYS A 144 -15.61 -11.40 4.72
CA LYS A 144 -15.59 -12.80 5.14
C LYS A 144 -14.20 -13.22 5.60
N ILE A 145 -13.14 -12.93 4.83
CA ILE A 145 -11.76 -13.21 5.23
C ILE A 145 -11.44 -12.53 6.57
N GLY A 146 -11.87 -11.28 6.76
CA GLY A 146 -11.70 -10.54 8.01
C GLY A 146 -12.35 -11.17 9.26
N SER A 147 -13.39 -12.00 9.06
CA SER A 147 -14.12 -12.68 10.14
C SER A 147 -13.44 -13.96 10.66
N LEU A 148 -12.39 -14.44 9.98
CA LEU A 148 -11.61 -15.61 10.38
C LEU A 148 -10.69 -15.26 11.57
N VAL A 149 -11.29 -15.08 12.75
CA VAL A 149 -10.58 -14.65 13.98
C VAL A 149 -9.97 -15.81 14.76
N ASN A 150 -10.54 -17.02 14.68
CA ASN A 150 -10.13 -18.16 15.51
C ASN A 150 -9.37 -19.24 14.72
N ASN A 151 -9.08 -19.01 13.44
CA ASN A 151 -8.39 -19.96 12.59
C ASN A 151 -7.31 -19.25 11.76
N ARG A 152 -6.11 -19.17 12.33
CA ARG A 152 -4.96 -18.49 11.72
C ARG A 152 -4.57 -19.13 10.38
N GLU A 153 -4.56 -20.46 10.28
CA GLU A 153 -4.19 -21.17 9.06
C GLU A 153 -5.18 -20.90 7.93
N GLU A 154 -6.48 -20.96 8.23
CA GLU A 154 -7.54 -20.64 7.27
C GLU A 154 -7.51 -19.15 6.87
N TRP A 155 -7.18 -18.26 7.80
CA TRP A 155 -7.00 -16.85 7.45
C TRP A 155 -5.83 -16.65 6.47
N ILE A 156 -4.67 -17.24 6.76
CA ILE A 156 -3.49 -17.14 5.88
C ILE A 156 -3.79 -17.72 4.50
N SER A 157 -4.40 -18.90 4.42
CA SER A 157 -4.69 -19.55 3.14
C SER A 157 -5.73 -18.77 2.33
N SER A 158 -6.80 -18.29 2.97
CA SER A 158 -7.83 -17.48 2.30
C SER A 158 -7.26 -16.14 1.80
N PHE A 159 -6.42 -15.50 2.61
CA PHE A 159 -5.76 -14.24 2.24
C PHE A 159 -4.83 -14.41 1.03
N ARG A 160 -4.02 -15.47 1.01
CA ARG A 160 -3.15 -15.78 -0.13
C ARG A 160 -3.94 -16.07 -1.39
N GLN A 161 -4.99 -16.88 -1.27
CA GLN A 161 -5.85 -17.23 -2.39
C GLN A 161 -6.53 -15.99 -2.99
N ALA A 162 -7.07 -15.11 -2.16
CA ALA A 162 -7.75 -13.89 -2.60
C ALA A 162 -6.83 -12.97 -3.41
N PHE A 163 -5.56 -12.87 -3.04
CA PHE A 163 -4.62 -11.94 -3.66
C PHE A 163 -3.58 -12.59 -4.58
N ASN A 164 -3.69 -13.89 -4.83
CA ASN A 164 -2.72 -14.65 -5.61
C ASN A 164 -1.26 -14.42 -5.13
N LEU A 165 -1.07 -14.54 -3.80
CA LEU A 165 0.20 -14.32 -3.08
C LEU A 165 0.89 -15.62 -2.64
#